data_AF-A0A221NQZ4-F1
#
_entry.id   AF-A0A221NQZ4-F1
#
_cell.length_a   1.000
_cell.length_b   1.000
_cell.length_c   1.000
_cell.angle_alpha   90.00
_cell.angle_beta   90.00
_cell.angle_gamma   90.00
#
_symmetry.space_group_name_H-M   'P 1'
#
loop_
_entity.id
_entity.type
_entity.pdbx_description
1 polymer ?
#
loop_
_entity_poly.entity_id
_entity_poly.type
_entity_poly.pdbx_seq_one_letter_code
_entity_poly.pdbx_strand_id
1 'polypeptide(L)'
;MTVSAPEATCNPRYGANAQVRVVLTDASGEDVLNTTAPMTDAGGFTVTVDVPLRAAPGVMAVKAEPYGVDWCDDTGTNNRADQGEAELERASCAEPMKPLTITK
;
A
#
# COMPACT_ATOMS: atom_id res chain seq x y z
N MET A 1 -3.81 10.68 11.48
CA MET A 1 -4.82 10.11 10.54
C MET A 1 -4.74 8.59 10.57
N THR A 2 -5.79 7.89 10.13
CA THR A 2 -5.79 6.42 10.03
C THR A 2 -5.77 5.98 8.58
N VAL A 3 -4.90 5.04 8.24
CA VAL A 3 -4.85 4.35 6.95
C VAL A 3 -5.15 2.88 7.21
N SER A 4 -6.10 2.32 6.45
CA SER A 4 -6.54 0.94 6.65
C SER A 4 -7.04 0.35 5.34
N ALA A 5 -6.87 -0.97 5.20
CA ALA A 5 -7.52 -1.78 4.18
C ALA A 5 -8.03 -3.08 4.80
N PRO A 6 -9.18 -3.60 4.36
CA PRO A 6 -9.62 -4.94 4.74
C PRO A 6 -8.69 -6.00 4.15
N GLU A 7 -8.80 -7.23 4.67
CA GLU A 7 -8.14 -8.38 4.04
C GLU A 7 -8.63 -8.58 2.61
N ALA A 8 -7.73 -8.99 1.72
CA ALA A 8 -8.07 -9.28 0.34
C ALA A 8 -8.84 -10.60 0.24
N THR A 9 -9.83 -10.65 -0.64
CA THR A 9 -10.64 -11.85 -0.89
C THR A 9 -9.99 -12.81 -1.89
N CYS A 10 -8.83 -12.45 -2.46
CA CYS A 10 -8.12 -13.23 -3.46
C CYS A 10 -7.15 -14.26 -2.87
N ASN A 11 -7.11 -14.43 -1.55
CA ASN A 11 -6.22 -15.34 -0.83
C ASN A 11 -4.72 -15.09 -1.09
N PRO A 12 -4.21 -13.85 -0.89
CA PRO A 12 -2.77 -13.63 -0.92
C PRO A 12 -2.10 -14.31 0.29
N ARG A 13 -0.78 -14.52 0.19
CA ARG A 13 0.06 -15.18 1.20
C ARG A 13 1.34 -14.38 1.48
N TYR A 14 1.21 -13.23 2.14
CA TYR A 14 2.35 -12.35 2.43
C TYR A 14 3.26 -12.86 3.56
N GLY A 15 2.82 -13.85 4.33
CA GLY A 15 3.52 -14.44 5.46
C GLY A 15 3.13 -13.83 6.81
N ALA A 16 3.49 -14.55 7.89
CA ALA A 16 3.09 -14.20 9.26
C ALA A 16 3.68 -12.88 9.80
N ASN A 17 4.77 -12.40 9.19
CA ASN A 17 5.42 -11.13 9.55
C ASN A 17 5.26 -10.09 8.44
N ALA A 18 4.17 -10.18 7.66
CA ALA A 18 3.90 -9.24 6.59
C ALA A 18 3.81 -7.81 7.12
N GLN A 19 4.28 -6.88 6.30
CA GLN A 19 4.29 -5.47 6.62
C GLN A 19 3.65 -4.69 5.47
N VAL A 20 3.04 -3.57 5.79
CA VAL A 20 2.62 -2.55 4.83
C VAL A 20 3.59 -1.38 4.91
N ARG A 21 4.00 -0.84 3.77
CA ARG A 21 4.68 0.45 3.65
C ARG A 21 3.66 1.53 3.40
N VAL A 22 3.66 2.57 4.22
CA VAL A 22 2.83 3.76 4.06
C VAL A 22 3.72 4.95 3.72
N VAL A 23 3.41 5.61 2.61
CA VAL A 23 4.08 6.82 2.14
C VAL A 23 3.06 7.95 2.05
N LEU A 24 3.43 9.12 2.59
CA LEU A 24 2.69 10.36 2.42
C LEU A 24 3.51 11.32 1.58
N THR A 25 2.96 11.72 0.44
CA THR A 25 3.57 12.70 -0.46
C THR A 25 2.73 13.98 -0.40
N ASP A 26 3.33 15.10 0.01
CA ASP A 26 2.60 16.34 0.16
C ASP A 26 2.29 17.03 -1.18
N ALA A 27 1.61 18.18 -1.12
CA ALA A 27 1.20 18.92 -2.33
C ALA A 27 2.36 19.47 -3.17
N SER A 28 3.59 19.51 -2.63
CA SER A 28 4.79 19.89 -3.37
C SER A 28 5.42 18.71 -4.13
N GLY A 29 4.95 17.49 -3.87
CA GLY A 29 5.51 16.26 -4.40
C GLY A 29 6.63 15.66 -3.53
N GLU A 30 6.83 16.17 -2.31
CA GLU A 30 7.84 15.64 -1.37
C GLU A 30 7.25 14.52 -0.50
N ASP A 31 7.98 13.41 -0.38
CA ASP A 31 7.65 12.36 0.59
C ASP A 31 7.94 12.86 2.00
N VAL A 32 6.88 13.21 2.73
CA VAL A 32 6.97 13.74 4.09
C VAL A 32 6.93 12.63 5.15
N LEU A 33 6.45 11.44 4.78
CA LEU A 33 6.46 10.24 5.62
C LEU A 33 6.75 9.01 4.77
N ASN A 34 7.59 8.11 5.28
CA ASN A 34 7.78 6.76 4.76
C ASN A 34 8.01 5.82 5.95
N THR A 35 7.04 4.92 6.22
CA THR A 35 7.08 4.04 7.39
C THR A 35 6.49 2.67 7.08
N THR A 36 6.80 1.69 7.92
CA THR A 36 6.25 0.33 7.85
C THR A 36 5.40 0.02 9.07
N ALA A 37 4.32 -0.75 8.88
CA ALA A 37 3.47 -1.24 9.95
C ALA A 37 3.09 -2.71 9.75
N PRO A 38 2.65 -3.43 10.80
CA PRO A 38 2.16 -4.80 10.65
C PRO A 38 0.99 -4.90 9.67
N MET A 39 0.99 -5.98 8.89
CA MET A 39 -0.07 -6.37 7.96
C MET A 39 -0.36 -7.87 8.12
N THR A 40 -1.60 -8.29 7.91
CA THR A 40 -1.94 -9.72 7.96
C THR A 40 -1.40 -10.48 6.74
N ASP A 41 -1.32 -11.81 6.84
CA ASP A 41 -0.98 -12.69 5.70
C ASP A 41 -1.88 -12.44 4.49
N ALA A 42 -3.13 -12.04 4.73
CA ALA A 42 -4.14 -11.73 3.72
C ALA A 42 -4.19 -10.24 3.31
N GLY A 43 -3.21 -9.42 3.73
CA GLY A 43 -3.07 -8.03 3.29
C GLY A 43 -3.89 -6.99 4.07
N GLY A 44 -4.62 -7.41 5.11
CA GLY A 44 -5.37 -6.49 5.96
C GLY A 44 -4.45 -5.70 6.88
N PHE A 45 -4.74 -4.41 7.09
CA PHE A 45 -3.99 -3.59 8.04
C PHE A 45 -4.80 -2.40 8.56
N THR A 46 -4.37 -1.85 9.69
CA THR A 46 -4.81 -0.55 10.19
C THR A 46 -3.64 0.10 10.90
N VAL A 47 -3.30 1.32 10.51
CA VAL A 47 -2.19 2.09 11.09
C VAL A 47 -2.58 3.54 11.28
N THR A 48 -2.21 4.10 12.43
CA THR A 48 -2.30 5.53 12.69
C THR A 48 -0.96 6.18 12.38
N VAL A 49 -0.99 7.24 11.57
CA VAL A 49 0.18 8.02 11.20
C VAL A 49 -0.05 9.49 11.46
N ASP A 50 0.99 10.19 11.88
CA ASP A 50 0.96 11.64 12.05
C ASP A 50 1.37 12.33 10.75
N VAL A 51 0.59 13.33 10.33
CA VAL A 51 0.95 14.18 9.19
C VAL A 51 1.94 15.23 9.71
N PRO A 52 3.16 15.30 9.16
CA PRO A 52 4.14 16.27 9.64
C PRO A 52 3.66 17.71 9.47
N LEU A 53 3.84 18.54 10.49
CA LEU A 53 3.44 19.96 10.47
C LEU A 53 4.08 20.77 9.33
N ARG A 54 5.22 20.31 8.81
CA ARG A 54 5.94 20.92 7.69
C ARG A 54 5.34 20.61 6.31
N ALA A 55 4.39 19.67 6.22
CA ALA A 55 3.79 19.28 4.96
C ALA A 55 3.14 20.49 4.25
N ALA A 56 3.36 20.59 2.94
CA ALA A 56 2.73 21.62 2.13
C ALA A 56 1.18 21.50 2.20
N PRO A 57 0.45 22.61 2.41
CA PRO A 57 -1.01 22.59 2.37
C PRO A 57 -1.50 22.26 0.97
N GLY A 58 -2.61 21.53 0.86
CA GLY A 58 -3.15 21.08 -0.42
C GLY A 58 -3.54 19.60 -0.41
N VAL A 59 -3.57 19.00 -1.60
CA VAL A 59 -3.87 17.57 -1.77
C VAL A 59 -2.59 16.76 -1.55
N MET A 60 -2.57 16.00 -0.47
CA MET A 60 -1.56 14.99 -0.17
C MET A 60 -1.97 13.66 -0.82
N ALA A 61 -1.00 12.92 -1.35
CA ALA A 61 -1.19 11.54 -1.77
C ALA A 61 -0.84 10.60 -0.62
N VAL A 62 -1.74 9.65 -0.34
CA VAL A 62 -1.52 8.55 0.59
C VAL A 62 -1.33 7.28 -0.22
N LYS A 63 -0.16 6.65 -0.10
CA LYS A 63 0.15 5.34 -0.67
C LYS A 63 0.32 4.32 0.45
N ALA A 64 -0.26 3.14 0.26
CA ALA A 64 -0.08 1.99 1.13
C ALA A 64 0.01 0.72 0.30
N GLU A 65 1.10 -0.03 0.45
CA GLU A 65 1.40 -1.24 -0.32
C GLU A 65 2.16 -2.25 0.56
N PRO A 66 2.04 -3.56 0.34
CA PRO A 66 2.86 -4.54 1.02
C PRO A 66 4.36 -4.24 0.87
N TYR A 67 5.09 -4.33 1.97
CA TYR A 67 6.53 -4.03 2.02
C TYR A 67 7.37 -5.23 1.61
N GLY A 68 8.41 -4.98 0.81
CA GLY A 68 9.37 -6.02 0.43
C GLY A 68 8.84 -7.04 -0.59
N VAL A 69 7.72 -6.75 -1.23
CA VAL A 69 7.18 -7.52 -2.37
C VAL A 69 7.24 -6.69 -3.64
N ASP A 70 7.31 -7.36 -4.80
CA ASP A 70 7.12 -6.69 -6.08
C ASP A 70 5.63 -6.41 -6.28
N TRP A 71 5.22 -5.15 -6.08
CA TRP A 71 3.84 -4.71 -6.24
C TRP A 71 3.29 -4.91 -7.65
N CYS A 72 4.14 -4.94 -8.69
CA CYS A 72 3.66 -5.23 -10.05
C CYS A 72 3.10 -6.66 -10.18
N ASP A 73 3.39 -7.50 -9.20
CA ASP A 73 2.84 -8.84 -9.03
C ASP A 73 1.72 -8.86 -7.98
N ASP A 74 1.05 -7.75 -7.66
CA ASP A 74 -0.07 -7.81 -6.71
C ASP A 74 -1.20 -6.83 -7.04
N THR A 75 -2.34 -7.37 -7.47
CA THR A 75 -3.46 -6.59 -8.00
C THR A 75 -4.76 -6.79 -7.26
N GLY A 76 -4.70 -7.37 -6.06
CA GLY A 76 -5.90 -7.92 -5.43
C GLY A 76 -6.42 -9.17 -6.16
N THR A 77 -5.59 -9.80 -7.00
CA THR A 77 -5.78 -11.14 -7.56
C THR A 77 -4.57 -11.98 -7.18
N ASN A 78 -4.76 -13.23 -6.73
CA ASN A 78 -3.62 -14.14 -6.52
C ASN A 78 -3.10 -14.59 -7.87
N ASN A 79 -1.96 -14.05 -8.24
CA ASN A 79 -1.20 -14.30 -9.46
C ASN A 79 0.07 -15.13 -9.21
N ARG A 80 0.23 -15.69 -8.00
CA ARG A 80 1.25 -16.71 -7.79
C ARG A 80 0.95 -17.88 -8.71
N ALA A 81 1.91 -18.19 -9.59
CA ALA A 81 1.82 -19.36 -10.44
C ALA A 81 1.76 -20.62 -9.55
N ASP A 82 0.66 -21.37 -9.65
CA ASP A 82 0.64 -22.76 -9.16
C ASP A 82 1.62 -23.61 -9.99
N GLN A 83 1.99 -24.79 -9.49
CA GLN A 83 2.79 -25.74 -10.30
C GLN A 83 2.00 -26.19 -11.53
N GLY A 84 2.30 -25.61 -12.70
CA GLY A 84 1.68 -25.95 -13.98
C GLY A 84 1.95 -24.92 -15.08
N GLU A 85 1.58 -25.25 -16.32
CA GLU A 85 1.64 -24.34 -17.48
C GLU A 85 0.44 -23.38 -17.46
N ALA A 86 0.43 -22.44 -16.51
CA ALA A 86 -0.50 -21.31 -16.57
C ALA A 86 0.14 -20.15 -17.36
N GLU A 87 -0.57 -19.62 -18.35
CA GLU A 87 -0.15 -18.37 -19.01
C GLU A 87 -0.17 -17.24 -17.98
N LEU A 88 1.01 -16.64 -17.74
CA LEU A 88 1.17 -15.52 -16.83
C LEU A 88 0.85 -14.21 -17.55
N GLU A 89 -0.23 -13.55 -17.15
CA GLU A 89 -0.55 -12.20 -17.63
C GLU A 89 -0.10 -11.16 -16.61
N ARG A 90 0.47 -10.05 -17.10
CA ARG A 90 0.83 -8.90 -16.25
C ARG A 90 -0.43 -8.29 -15.67
N ALA A 91 -0.60 -8.41 -14.36
CA ALA A 91 -1.85 -8.03 -13.71
C ALA A 91 -2.00 -6.50 -13.52
N SER A 92 -0.95 -5.73 -13.18
CA SER A 92 -0.97 -4.25 -13.11
C SER A 92 0.41 -3.64 -12.81
N CYS A 93 0.62 -2.35 -13.12
CA CYS A 93 1.78 -1.55 -12.66
C CYS A 93 1.37 -0.19 -12.08
N ALA A 94 0.07 0.08 -11.90
CA ALA A 94 -0.39 1.37 -11.40
C ALA A 94 -0.36 1.40 -9.87
N GLU A 95 0.42 2.30 -9.29
CA GLU A 95 0.50 2.48 -7.83
C GLU A 95 -0.82 3.06 -7.28
N PRO A 96 -1.47 2.41 -6.29
CA PRO A 96 -2.71 2.90 -5.72
C PRO A 96 -2.44 4.12 -4.83
N MET A 97 -3.10 5.23 -5.12
CA MET A 97 -3.01 6.46 -4.34
C MET A 97 -4.41 6.95 -3.96
N LYS A 98 -4.55 7.42 -2.71
CA LYS A 98 -5.76 8.10 -2.24
C LYS A 98 -5.45 9.55 -1.88
N PRO A 99 -6.27 10.52 -2.34
CA PRO A 99 -6.08 11.91 -1.98
C PRO A 99 -6.52 12.16 -0.53
N LEU A 100 -5.77 13.01 0.16
CA LEU A 100 -6.10 13.56 1.46
C LEU A 100 -5.94 15.08 1.41
N THR A 101 -6.99 15.83 1.71
CA THR A 101 -6.91 17.29 1.77
C THR A 101 -6.36 17.75 3.11
N ILE A 102 -5.26 18.51 3.09
CA ILE A 102 -4.69 19.15 4.27
C ILE A 102 -5.04 20.64 4.26
N THR A 103 -5.84 21.07 5.24
CA THR A 103 -6.16 22.48 5.52
C THR A 103 -5.35 22.92 6.74
N LYS A 104 -4.57 24.01 6.60
CA LYS A 104 -3.85 24.62 7.75
C LYS A 104 -4.79 25.37 8.68
#